data_AF-A0A6L8E7L7-F1
#
_entry.id   AF-A0A6L8E7L7-F1
#
_cell.length_a   1.000
_cell.length_b   1.000
_cell.length_c   1.000
_cell.angle_alpha   90.00
_cell.angle_beta   90.00
_cell.angle_gamma   90.00
#
_symmetry.space_group_name_H-M   'P 1'
#
loop_
_entity.id
_entity.type
_entity.pdbx_description
1 polymer ?
#
loop_
_entity_poly.entity_id
_entity_poly.type
_entity_poly.pdbx_seq_one_letter_code
_entity_poly.pdbx_strand_id
1 'polypeptide(L)'
;MAQWLGVAASELGVARAEAVVWPSLCIGIDRPGRLCGQALTSGYLVRLRDPAGGAHTLHMRESGAAEWAGEERLVGVVAAVDGPGSLLVISVDGVRTSVRIAPGSIRFAEDPTASARPESVPVGARVELAVDPNPAGEGPAVLAWIADLPSRGAGAPPGPGRRPRCARARPSRR
;
A
#
# COMPACT_ATOMS: atom_id res chain seq x y z
N MET A 1 -11.39 4.83 13.90
CA MET A 1 -11.83 5.24 12.54
C MET A 1 -11.82 6.76 12.40
N ALA A 2 -12.66 7.53 13.13
CA ALA A 2 -12.64 9.00 13.05
C ALA A 2 -11.24 9.62 13.33
N GLN A 3 -10.54 9.11 14.36
CA GLN A 3 -9.17 9.50 14.69
C GLN A 3 -8.17 9.28 13.55
N TRP A 4 -8.41 8.33 12.63
CA TRP A 4 -7.51 8.08 11.50
C TRP A 4 -7.51 9.23 10.51
N LEU A 5 -8.66 9.88 10.39
CA LEU A 5 -8.88 11.00 9.49
C LEU A 5 -8.55 12.35 10.16
N GLY A 6 -8.35 12.35 11.49
CA GLY A 6 -8.17 13.57 12.26
C GLY A 6 -9.45 14.39 12.44
N VAL A 7 -10.62 13.75 12.32
CA VAL A 7 -11.94 14.40 12.44
C VAL A 7 -12.67 13.89 13.69
N ALA A 8 -13.58 14.71 14.25
CA ALA A 8 -14.38 14.24 15.37
C ALA A 8 -15.39 13.19 14.91
N ALA A 9 -15.64 12.17 15.75
CA ALA A 9 -16.56 11.09 15.38
C ALA A 9 -18.00 11.58 15.12
N SER A 10 -18.43 12.64 15.80
CA SER A 10 -19.73 13.28 15.60
C SER A 10 -19.87 13.98 14.25
N GLU A 11 -18.75 14.26 13.58
CA GLU A 11 -18.72 14.96 12.29
C GLU A 11 -18.54 13.98 11.11
N LEU A 12 -18.30 12.70 11.40
CA LEU A 12 -18.09 11.67 10.40
C LEU A 12 -19.43 11.00 10.06
N GLY A 13 -19.84 11.11 8.80
CA GLY A 13 -21.04 10.43 8.30
C GLY A 13 -20.75 9.00 7.84
N VAL A 14 -21.65 8.07 8.12
CA VAL A 14 -21.65 6.75 7.47
C VAL A 14 -22.50 6.85 6.20
N ALA A 15 -21.84 6.83 5.03
CA ALA A 15 -22.52 6.88 3.74
C ALA A 15 -23.06 5.51 3.32
N ARG A 16 -22.33 4.43 3.64
CA ARG A 16 -22.74 3.04 3.36
C ARG A 16 -22.09 2.09 4.36
N ALA A 17 -22.81 1.04 4.73
CA ALA A 17 -22.25 -0.13 5.39
C ALA A 17 -22.95 -1.37 4.82
N GLU A 18 -22.18 -2.26 4.19
CA GLU A 18 -22.71 -3.45 3.52
C GLU A 18 -22.00 -4.69 4.03
N ALA A 19 -22.77 -5.73 4.39
CA ALA A 19 -22.22 -7.02 4.74
C ALA A 19 -21.65 -7.71 3.48
N VAL A 20 -20.40 -8.17 3.56
CA VAL A 20 -19.68 -8.80 2.46
C VAL A 20 -18.85 -9.99 2.97
N VAL A 21 -18.50 -10.89 2.05
CA VAL A 21 -17.56 -11.99 2.33
C VAL A 21 -16.28 -11.75 1.54
N TRP A 22 -15.19 -11.53 2.25
CA TRP A 22 -13.88 -11.31 1.67
C TRP A 22 -13.21 -12.62 1.27
N PRO A 23 -12.47 -12.67 0.15
CA PRO A 23 -11.84 -13.90 -0.33
C PRO A 23 -10.57 -14.29 0.43
N SER A 24 -10.06 -13.41 1.30
CA SER A 24 -8.82 -13.63 2.03
C SER A 24 -8.90 -13.15 3.48
N LEU A 25 -7.98 -13.65 4.30
CA LEU A 25 -7.77 -13.17 5.66
C LEU A 25 -7.29 -11.71 5.70
N CYS A 26 -6.89 -11.10 4.59
CA CYS A 26 -6.60 -9.66 4.53
C CYS A 26 -7.82 -8.81 4.20
N ILE A 27 -9.02 -9.40 4.32
CA ILE A 27 -10.30 -8.72 4.18
C ILE A 27 -10.41 -7.93 2.87
N GLY A 28 -9.88 -8.48 1.78
CA GLY A 28 -9.90 -7.83 0.46
C GLY A 28 -8.92 -6.66 0.29
N ILE A 29 -8.05 -6.39 1.25
CA ILE A 29 -6.95 -5.41 1.14
C ILE A 29 -5.64 -6.16 0.93
N ASP A 30 -5.38 -6.48 -0.34
CA ASP A 30 -4.11 -7.02 -0.77
C ASP A 30 -3.06 -5.91 -0.77
N ARG A 31 -1.84 -6.22 -0.31
CA ARG A 31 -0.70 -5.30 -0.27
C ARG A 31 0.55 -6.03 -0.73
N PRO A 32 1.50 -5.33 -1.38
CA PRO A 32 2.82 -5.88 -1.63
C PRO A 32 3.49 -6.39 -0.36
N GLY A 33 4.19 -7.53 -0.46
CA GLY A 33 4.93 -8.13 0.65
C GLY A 33 4.10 -8.79 1.75
N ARG A 34 2.77 -8.58 1.80
CA ARG A 34 1.91 -9.21 2.79
C ARG A 34 1.34 -10.53 2.27
N LEU A 35 1.70 -11.63 2.92
CA LEU A 35 1.08 -12.93 2.68
C LEU A 35 -0.28 -12.99 3.38
N CYS A 36 -1.34 -13.14 2.59
CA CYS A 36 -2.71 -13.21 3.06
C CYS A 36 -3.21 -14.65 2.95
N GLY A 37 -3.65 -15.23 4.07
CA GLY A 37 -4.26 -16.56 4.08
C GLY A 37 -5.50 -16.59 3.19
N GLN A 38 -5.67 -17.67 2.42
CA GLN A 38 -6.80 -17.88 1.52
C GLN A 38 -7.96 -18.49 2.30
N ALA A 39 -8.78 -17.64 2.91
CA ALA A 39 -9.94 -18.05 3.68
C ALA A 39 -11.05 -17.01 3.54
N LEU A 40 -12.28 -17.49 3.34
CA LEU A 40 -13.45 -16.64 3.32
C LEU A 40 -13.64 -15.99 4.69
N THR A 41 -13.75 -14.66 4.70
CA THR A 41 -13.90 -13.87 5.92
C THR A 41 -15.11 -12.96 5.80
N SER A 42 -16.15 -13.22 6.59
CA SER A 42 -17.30 -12.32 6.66
C SER A 42 -16.92 -10.97 7.30
N GLY A 43 -17.59 -9.91 6.86
CA GLY A 43 -17.29 -8.57 7.32
C GLY A 43 -18.19 -7.51 6.69
N TYR A 44 -17.72 -6.27 6.73
CA TYR A 44 -18.44 -5.11 6.20
C TYR A 44 -17.53 -4.26 5.30
N LEU A 45 -18.08 -3.83 4.16
CA LEU A 45 -17.56 -2.72 3.37
C LEU A 45 -18.23 -1.44 3.87
N VAL A 46 -17.47 -0.55 4.47
CA VAL A 46 -17.96 0.70 5.06
C VAL A 46 -17.41 1.88 4.27
N ARG A 47 -18.30 2.78 3.86
CA ARG A 47 -17.92 4.06 3.25
C ARG A 47 -18.29 5.19 4.18
N LEU A 48 -17.30 5.95 4.61
CA LEU A 48 -17.46 7.12 5.46
C LEU A 48 -17.39 8.39 4.62
N ARG A 49 -17.98 9.47 5.14
CA ARG A 49 -17.88 10.82 4.58
C ARG A 49 -17.40 11.78 5.66
N ASP A 50 -16.35 12.53 5.38
CA ASP A 50 -15.85 13.59 6.27
C ASP A 50 -16.61 14.92 6.04
N PRO A 51 -16.43 15.93 6.90
CA PRO A 51 -17.06 17.25 6.76
C PRO A 51 -16.63 18.04 5.53
N ALA A 52 -15.45 17.76 4.99
CA ALA A 52 -14.96 18.34 3.74
C ALA A 52 -15.56 17.62 2.50
N GLY A 53 -16.38 16.60 2.71
CA GLY A 53 -17.03 15.81 1.67
C GLY A 53 -16.17 14.67 1.14
N GLY A 54 -15.01 14.39 1.75
CA GLY A 54 -14.10 13.31 1.40
C GLY A 54 -14.76 11.96 1.68
N ALA A 55 -14.56 11.00 0.79
CA ALA A 55 -15.06 9.64 0.95
C ALA A 55 -13.92 8.71 1.36
N HIS A 56 -14.19 7.83 2.33
CA HIS A 56 -13.19 6.93 2.88
C HIS A 56 -13.72 5.51 2.90
N THR A 57 -13.02 4.59 2.25
CA THR A 57 -13.41 3.17 2.19
C THR A 57 -12.66 2.35 3.23
N LEU A 58 -13.41 1.63 4.06
CA LEU A 58 -12.90 0.78 5.12
C LEU A 58 -13.42 -0.64 4.92
N HIS A 59 -12.53 -1.61 5.09
CA HIS A 59 -12.91 -3.01 5.18
C HIS A 59 -12.87 -3.41 6.64
N MET A 60 -13.94 -4.05 7.10
CA MET A 60 -14.11 -4.40 8.50
C MET A 60 -14.44 -5.88 8.62
N ARG A 61 -13.94 -6.52 9.68
CA ARG A 61 -14.32 -7.88 10.07
C ARG A 61 -15.59 -7.83 10.91
N GLU A 62 -16.30 -8.96 10.98
CA GLU A 62 -17.40 -9.12 11.95
C GLU A 62 -16.97 -8.86 13.40
N SER A 63 -15.71 -9.14 13.75
CA SER A 63 -15.16 -8.88 15.09
C SER A 63 -15.03 -7.38 15.42
N GLY A 64 -15.20 -6.49 14.44
CA GLY A 64 -15.05 -5.05 14.62
C GLY A 64 -13.70 -4.48 14.21
N ALA A 65 -12.70 -5.33 13.93
CA ALA A 65 -11.42 -4.87 13.41
C ALA A 65 -11.58 -4.30 12.00
N ALA A 66 -11.11 -3.07 11.79
CA ALA A 66 -11.18 -2.37 10.50
C ALA A 66 -9.77 -2.09 9.96
N GLU A 67 -9.67 -2.03 8.65
CA GLU A 67 -8.50 -1.55 7.92
C GLU A 67 -8.96 -0.51 6.89
N TRP A 68 -8.23 0.59 6.77
CA TRP A 68 -8.51 1.63 5.79
C TRP A 68 -8.02 1.16 4.41
N ALA A 69 -8.93 0.98 3.46
CA ALA A 69 -8.61 0.40 2.15
C ALA A 69 -7.99 1.42 1.19
N GLY A 70 -8.43 2.69 1.26
CA GLY A 70 -8.24 3.68 0.21
C GLY A 70 -9.25 3.48 -0.94
N GLU A 71 -9.60 4.54 -1.66
CA GLU A 71 -10.46 4.46 -2.85
C GLU A 71 -9.67 4.23 -4.14
N GLU A 72 -8.41 4.68 -4.19
CA GLU A 72 -7.53 4.58 -5.36
C GLU A 72 -6.17 4.00 -5.01
N ARG A 73 -5.53 3.38 -6.01
CA ARG A 73 -4.20 2.78 -5.90
C ARG A 73 -3.24 3.47 -6.85
N LEU A 74 -2.09 3.86 -6.32
CA LEU A 74 -1.04 4.55 -7.06
C LEU A 74 0.27 3.79 -6.88
N VAL A 75 1.07 3.71 -7.93
CA VAL A 75 2.44 3.18 -7.86
C VAL A 75 3.39 4.26 -8.33
N GLY A 76 4.42 4.54 -7.53
CA GLY A 76 5.33 5.63 -7.85
C GLY A 76 6.64 5.54 -7.08
N VAL A 77 7.40 6.63 -7.15
CA VAL A 77 8.65 6.82 -6.43
C VAL A 77 8.51 7.98 -5.47
N VAL A 78 8.93 7.80 -4.22
CA VAL A 78 8.95 8.87 -3.23
C VAL A 78 9.93 9.94 -3.69
N ALA A 79 9.44 11.12 -4.03
CA ALA A 79 10.22 12.22 -4.54
C ALA A 79 10.63 13.21 -3.45
N ALA A 80 9.84 13.32 -2.38
CA ALA A 80 10.15 14.06 -1.17
C ALA A 80 9.20 13.64 -0.03
N VAL A 81 9.64 13.84 1.20
CA VAL A 81 8.79 13.89 2.39
C VAL A 81 8.96 15.32 2.94
N ASP A 82 7.86 16.05 3.10
CA ASP A 82 7.94 17.42 3.61
C ASP A 82 8.46 17.42 5.07
N GLY A 83 9.14 18.50 5.47
CA GLY A 83 9.81 18.65 6.77
C GLY A 83 8.90 18.43 8.00
N PRO A 84 7.60 18.80 7.98
CA PRO A 84 6.65 18.48 9.04
C PRO A 84 6.16 17.03 9.02
N GLY A 85 6.55 16.20 8.05
CA GLY A 85 6.09 14.82 7.88
C GLY A 85 4.61 14.68 7.50
N SER A 86 3.95 15.78 7.11
CA SER A 86 2.50 15.79 6.84
C SER A 86 2.17 15.59 5.36
N LEU A 87 3.14 15.72 4.46
CA LEU A 87 2.99 15.57 3.01
C LEU A 87 4.07 14.66 2.44
N LEU A 88 3.65 13.74 1.57
CA LEU A 88 4.51 12.97 0.68
C LEU A 88 4.37 13.52 -0.73
N VAL A 89 5.49 13.70 -1.41
CA VAL A 89 5.49 13.95 -2.85
C VAL A 89 5.87 12.66 -3.56
N ILE A 90 4.98 12.13 -4.37
CA ILE A 90 5.19 10.91 -5.16
C ILE A 90 5.33 11.29 -6.63
N SER A 91 6.34 10.73 -7.30
CA SER A 91 6.45 10.78 -8.76
C SER A 91 5.75 9.57 -9.36
N VAL A 92 4.68 9.80 -10.10
CA VAL A 92 3.91 8.79 -10.85
C VAL A 92 4.06 9.12 -12.32
N ASP A 93 4.69 8.23 -13.09
CA ASP A 93 4.98 8.43 -14.52
C ASP A 93 5.65 9.78 -14.85
N GLY A 94 6.52 10.25 -13.95
CA GLY A 94 7.24 11.52 -14.08
C GLY A 94 6.47 12.76 -13.61
N VAL A 95 5.19 12.62 -13.27
CA VAL A 95 4.36 13.68 -12.69
C VAL A 95 4.46 13.64 -11.17
N ARG A 96 4.80 14.77 -10.55
CA ARG A 96 4.83 14.90 -9.09
C ARG A 96 3.44 15.21 -8.57
N THR A 97 2.94 14.36 -7.68
CA THR A 97 1.68 14.55 -6.95
C THR A 97 1.94 14.59 -5.45
N SER A 98 1.16 15.40 -4.74
CA SER A 98 1.22 15.51 -3.29
C SER A 98 0.13 14.66 -2.65
N VAL A 99 0.50 13.92 -1.61
CA VAL A 99 -0.38 13.10 -0.80
C VAL A 99 -0.24 13.51 0.65
N ARG A 100 -1.35 13.76 1.33
CA ARG A 100 -1.36 14.10 2.76
C ARG A 100 -1.31 12.84 3.61
N ILE A 101 -0.40 12.82 4.57
CA ILE A 101 -0.36 11.78 5.60
C ILE A 101 -1.41 12.14 6.65
N ALA A 102 -2.36 11.23 6.88
CA ALA A 102 -3.36 11.34 7.93
C ALA A 102 -2.90 10.59 9.19
N PRO A 103 -3.43 10.89 10.38
CA PRO A 103 -3.01 10.23 11.61
C PRO A 103 -3.13 8.71 11.61
N GLY A 104 -4.09 8.15 10.85
CA GLY A 104 -4.26 6.71 10.71
C GLY A 104 -3.53 6.08 9.53
N SER A 105 -2.78 6.88 8.75
CA SER A 105 -1.98 6.35 7.66
C SER A 105 -0.88 5.43 8.21
N ILE A 106 -0.68 4.29 7.56
CA ILE A 106 0.33 3.30 7.97
C ILE A 106 1.27 2.96 6.83
N ARG A 107 2.54 2.75 7.16
CA ARG A 107 3.53 2.18 6.23
C ARG A 107 3.72 0.70 6.48
N PHE A 108 3.76 -0.06 5.39
CA PHE A 108 4.19 -1.45 5.34
C PHE A 108 5.57 -1.50 4.68
N ALA A 109 6.60 -1.55 5.52
CA ALA A 109 7.98 -1.62 5.06
C ALA A 109 8.35 -3.04 4.61
N GLU A 110 9.23 -3.15 3.62
CA GLU A 110 9.80 -4.43 3.21
C GLU A 110 10.73 -4.99 4.31
N ASP A 111 11.51 -4.10 4.93
CA ASP A 111 12.33 -4.40 6.10
C ASP A 111 11.45 -4.39 7.37
N PRO A 112 11.30 -5.52 8.09
CA PRO A 112 10.46 -5.59 9.29
C PRO A 112 11.02 -4.77 10.47
N THR A 113 12.28 -4.32 10.40
CA THR A 113 12.91 -3.46 11.41
C THR A 113 12.70 -1.97 11.13
N ALA A 114 12.25 -1.61 9.94
CA ALA A 114 11.98 -0.22 9.58
C ALA A 114 10.72 0.31 10.29
N SER A 115 10.67 1.63 10.43
CA SER A 115 9.52 2.30 11.03
C SER A 115 8.24 2.12 10.20
N ALA A 116 7.14 1.78 10.87
CA ALA A 116 5.80 1.70 10.28
C ALA A 116 5.16 3.08 10.02
N ARG A 117 5.90 4.17 10.26
CA ARG A 117 5.42 5.54 10.03
C ARG A 117 5.58 5.95 8.55
N PRO A 118 4.54 6.45 7.88
CA PRO A 118 4.63 6.89 6.48
C PRO A 118 5.74 7.91 6.20
N GLU A 119 5.96 8.87 7.09
CA GLU A 119 6.98 9.91 6.94
C GLU A 119 8.42 9.39 7.00
N SER A 120 8.62 8.12 7.40
CA SER A 120 9.94 7.49 7.42
C SER A 120 10.34 6.83 6.10
N VAL A 121 9.47 6.89 5.08
CA VAL A 121 9.75 6.28 3.77
C VAL A 121 10.93 6.98 3.08
N PRO A 122 11.96 6.25 2.61
CA PRO A 122 13.11 6.88 1.98
C PRO A 122 12.74 7.58 0.68
N VAL A 123 13.31 8.77 0.45
CA VAL A 123 13.30 9.39 -0.88
C VAL A 123 14.00 8.47 -1.88
N GLY A 124 13.40 8.29 -3.05
CA GLY A 124 13.83 7.33 -4.08
C GLY A 124 13.23 5.93 -3.93
N ALA A 125 12.55 5.62 -2.82
CA ALA A 125 11.88 4.34 -2.66
C ALA A 125 10.73 4.19 -3.66
N ARG A 126 10.62 2.99 -4.25
CA ARG A 126 9.46 2.63 -5.05
C ARG A 126 8.37 2.12 -4.11
N VAL A 127 7.14 2.58 -4.32
CA VAL A 127 6.04 2.34 -3.39
C VAL A 127 4.73 2.13 -4.12
N GLU A 128 3.84 1.37 -3.48
CA GLU A 128 2.41 1.36 -3.79
C GLU A 128 1.67 2.09 -2.67
N LEU A 129 0.73 2.94 -3.03
CA LEU A 129 -0.09 3.70 -2.09
C LEU A 129 -1.55 3.37 -2.32
N ALA A 130 -2.32 3.33 -1.24
CA ALA A 130 -3.76 3.51 -1.31
C ALA A 130 -4.14 4.87 -0.75
N VAL A 131 -4.93 5.61 -1.52
CA VAL A 131 -5.33 6.98 -1.19
C VAL A 131 -6.82 7.16 -1.34
N ASP A 132 -7.38 8.10 -0.58
CA ASP A 132 -8.70 8.65 -0.82
C ASP A 132 -8.54 9.98 -1.56
N PRO A 133 -9.08 10.10 -2.78
CA PRO A 133 -9.03 11.34 -3.54
C PRO A 133 -9.71 12.48 -2.79
N ASN A 134 -9.18 13.69 -2.97
CA ASN A 134 -9.89 14.87 -2.51
C ASN A 134 -11.14 15.07 -3.39
N PRO A 135 -12.35 15.13 -2.81
CA PRO A 135 -13.61 15.22 -3.55
C PRO A 135 -13.73 16.48 -4.42
N ALA A 136 -13.05 17.57 -4.05
CA ALA A 136 -13.06 18.81 -4.81
C ALA A 136 -12.00 18.83 -5.94
N GLY A 137 -11.10 17.84 -6.01
CA GLY A 137 -9.90 17.89 -6.85
C GLY A 137 -8.91 19.00 -6.46
N GLU A 138 -9.25 19.83 -5.48
CA GLU A 138 -8.46 20.94 -4.96
C GLU A 138 -7.71 20.50 -3.72
N GLY A 139 -6.49 20.00 -3.92
CA GLY A 139 -5.57 19.64 -2.84
C GLY A 139 -5.11 18.18 -2.89
N PRO A 140 -4.22 17.79 -1.97
CA PRO A 140 -3.62 16.47 -1.96
C PRO A 140 -4.65 15.39 -1.60
N ALA A 141 -4.54 14.22 -2.23
CA ALA A 141 -5.24 13.02 -1.79
C ALA A 141 -4.80 12.64 -0.36
N VAL A 142 -5.64 11.90 0.36
CA VAL A 142 -5.37 11.47 1.74
C VAL A 142 -4.82 10.05 1.73
N LEU A 143 -3.70 9.82 2.39
CA LEU A 143 -3.07 8.51 2.45
C LEU A 143 -3.85 7.57 3.39
N ALA A 144 -4.33 6.44 2.88
CA ALA A 144 -4.78 5.34 3.73
C ALA A 144 -3.59 4.51 4.21
N TRP A 145 -2.74 4.08 3.27
CA TRP A 145 -1.50 3.39 3.57
C TRP A 145 -0.50 3.45 2.42
N ILE A 146 0.76 3.17 2.74
CA ILE A 146 1.87 3.07 1.79
C ILE A 146 2.60 1.75 2.02
N ALA A 147 3.00 1.06 0.95
CA ALA A 147 3.76 -0.17 1.00
C ALA A 147 5.03 -0.06 0.15
N ASP A 148 6.15 -0.49 0.70
CA ASP A 148 7.41 -0.53 -0.02
C ASP A 148 7.32 -1.59 -1.13
N LEU A 149 7.80 -1.24 -2.33
CA LEU A 149 7.95 -2.17 -3.44
C LEU A 149 9.42 -2.53 -3.61
N PRO A 150 9.72 -3.79 -4.00
CA PRO A 150 11.07 -4.18 -4.33
C PRO A 150 11.65 -3.25 -5.41
N SER A 151 12.89 -2.84 -5.22
CA SER A 151 13.63 -2.12 -6.25
C SER A 151 13.67 -2.96 -7.54
N ARG A 152 13.47 -2.35 -8.71
CA ARG A 152 13.63 -3.04 -10.01
C ARG A 152 15.11 -3.41 -10.15
N GLY A 153 15.48 -4.59 -9.67
CA GLY A 153 16.87 -5.03 -9.59
C GLY A 153 17.11 -6.39 -8.91
N ALA A 154 16.20 -6.88 -8.08
CA ALA A 154 16.27 -8.27 -7.59
C ALA A 154 15.62 -9.23 -8.59
N GLY A 155 16.17 -9.30 -9.81
CA GLY A 155 16.01 -10.51 -10.61
C GLY A 155 16.56 -11.66 -9.77
N ALA A 156 15.80 -12.76 -9.65
CA ALA A 156 16.33 -13.99 -9.09
C ALA A 156 17.73 -14.26 -9.66
N PRO A 157 18.71 -14.70 -8.85
CA PRO A 157 20.00 -15.07 -9.40
C PRO A 157 19.75 -16.09 -10.52
N PRO A 158 20.39 -15.97 -11.70
CA PRO A 158 20.29 -17.00 -12.72
C PRO A 158 20.69 -18.31 -12.03
N GLY A 159 19.73 -19.24 -11.92
CA GLY A 159 19.97 -20.55 -11.35
C GLY A 159 21.23 -21.14 -11.99
N PRO A 160 22.05 -21.91 -11.24
CA PRO A 160 23.36 -22.32 -11.69
C PRO A 160 23.25 -22.95 -13.09
N GLY A 161 23.70 -22.19 -14.08
CA GLY A 161 23.67 -22.61 -15.48
C GLY A 161 24.38 -23.94 -15.55
N ARG A 162 23.67 -24.98 -15.99
CA ARG A 162 24.25 -26.29 -16.29
C ARG A 162 25.43 -26.04 -17.22
N ARG A 163 26.65 -26.16 -16.69
CA ARG A 163 27.86 -26.11 -17.51
C ARG A 163 27.71 -27.18 -18.61
N PRO A 164 27.93 -26.85 -19.89
CA PRO A 164 28.00 -27.86 -20.93
C PRO A 164 29.10 -28.85 -20.55
N ARG A 165 28.77 -30.14 -20.53
CA ARG A 165 29.73 -31.21 -20.29
C ARG A 165 30.80 -31.12 -21.38
N CYS A 166 32.04 -30.77 -21.00
CA CYS A 166 33.19 -30.93 -21.88
C CYS A 166 33.24 -32.39 -22.35
N ALA A 167 33.00 -32.61 -23.63
CA ALA A 167 33.23 -33.89 -24.27
C ALA A 167 34.73 -34.19 -24.16
N ARG A 168 35.09 -35.25 -23.42
CA ARG A 168 36.45 -35.77 -23.38
C ARG A 168 36.78 -36.30 -24.78
N ALA A 169 37.72 -35.65 -25.46
CA ALA A 169 38.35 -36.18 -26.66
C ALA A 169 39.04 -37.51 -26.31
N ARG A 170 38.71 -38.57 -27.08
CA ARG A 170 39.41 -39.86 -27.03
C ARG A 170 40.79 -39.69 -27.67
N PRO A 171 41.88 -40.16 -27.05
CA PRO A 171 43.17 -40.22 -27.74
C PRO A 171 43.16 -41.36 -28.76
N SER A 172 43.40 -41.03 -30.04
CA SER A 172 43.70 -42.01 -31.09
C SER A 172 45.06 -42.63 -30.81
N ARG A 173 45.11 -43.95 -30.62
CA ARG A 173 46.35 -44.71 -30.64
C ARG A 173 46.86 -44.82 -32.09
N ARG A 174 48.19 -44.65 -32.19
CA ARG A 174 49.14 -45.01 -33.27
C ARG A 174 48.60 -45.69 -34.51
#